data_AF-A0A9D3UDW5-F1
#
_entry.id   AF-A0A9D3UDW5-F1
#
_cell.length_a   1.000
_cell.length_b   1.000
_cell.length_c   1.000
_cell.angle_alpha   90.00
_cell.angle_beta   90.00
_cell.angle_gamma   90.00
#
_symmetry.space_group_name_H-M   'P 1'
#
loop_
_entity.id
_entity.type
_entity.pdbx_description
1 polymer ?
#
loop_
_entity_poly.entity_id
_entity_poly.type
_entity_poly.pdbx_seq_one_letter_code
_entity_poly.pdbx_strand_id
1 'polypeptide(L)'
;MHNPHNRGNRFKFESWWLLEPTCTDIIKKLWEENSGDILDKIENFQVGLRKWGWNIKGERDRKMKNLRGRLVKLDGIDREDEVPKEIIDIKLELNWEIEKEKRLEDSEGVLKTDRVEMELIVKDYFEGLFKSKRVGNTNHLLSGVHRCVSDEMNQLLTAEYKEKEIVEALNSIGPTKASGPDGFPAIFFQKFWHIV
;
A
#
# COMPACT_ATOMS: atom_id res chain seq x y z
N MET A 1 -19.73 21.86 1.42
CA MET A 1 -20.32 20.70 2.13
C MET A 1 -19.77 19.42 1.50
N HIS A 2 -18.96 18.66 2.23
CA HIS A 2 -18.30 17.45 1.72
C HIS A 2 -19.04 16.21 2.28
N ASN A 3 -19.59 15.37 1.40
CA ASN A 3 -20.42 14.22 1.76
C ASN A 3 -19.52 13.01 2.10
N PRO A 4 -19.55 12.46 3.33
CA PRO A 4 -18.58 11.46 3.82
C PRO A 4 -18.82 10.01 3.35
N HIS A 5 -19.79 9.76 2.46
CA HIS A 5 -20.23 8.40 2.11
C HIS A 5 -19.74 7.83 0.76
N ASN A 6 -18.92 8.54 -0.03
CA ASN A 6 -18.42 7.98 -1.30
C ASN A 6 -17.01 7.35 -1.17
N ARG A 7 -16.85 6.36 -0.27
CA ARG A 7 -15.56 5.67 -0.04
C ARG A 7 -15.21 4.63 -1.11
N GLY A 8 -16.14 4.30 -2.01
CA GLY A 8 -15.96 3.26 -3.04
C GLY A 8 -15.11 3.68 -4.25
N ASN A 9 -14.82 4.97 -4.43
CA ASN A 9 -14.27 5.49 -5.69
C ASN A 9 -12.93 6.25 -5.57
N ARG A 10 -12.32 6.29 -4.37
CA ARG A 10 -11.01 6.94 -4.18
C ARG A 10 -9.89 6.00 -4.60
N PHE A 11 -8.94 6.55 -5.36
CA PHE A 11 -7.74 5.85 -5.75
C PHE A 11 -6.90 5.50 -4.51
N LYS A 12 -6.29 4.31 -4.54
CA LYS A 12 -5.28 3.89 -3.59
C LYS A 12 -4.28 3.01 -4.32
N PHE A 13 -3.02 3.39 -4.28
CA PHE A 13 -1.94 2.55 -4.78
C PHE A 13 -1.74 1.37 -3.83
N GLU A 14 -1.78 0.14 -4.37
CA GLU A 14 -1.54 -1.06 -3.57
C GLU A 14 -0.07 -1.44 -3.63
N SER A 15 0.60 -1.58 -2.47
CA SER A 15 2.04 -1.85 -2.42
C SER A 15 2.46 -3.13 -3.16
N TRP A 16 1.58 -4.14 -3.26
CA TRP A 16 1.87 -5.36 -4.03
C TRP A 16 1.96 -5.11 -5.55
N TRP A 17 1.43 -4.00 -6.07
CA TRP A 17 1.64 -3.61 -7.47
C TRP A 17 3.13 -3.51 -7.80
N LEU A 18 3.98 -3.20 -6.82
CA LEU A 18 5.44 -3.17 -6.98
C LEU A 18 6.07 -4.53 -7.26
N LEU A 19 5.33 -5.62 -7.02
CA LEU A 19 5.74 -7.00 -7.33
C LEU A 19 5.39 -7.37 -8.78
N GLU A 20 4.61 -6.55 -9.47
CA GLU A 20 4.26 -6.78 -10.87
C GLU A 20 5.38 -6.29 -11.78
N PRO A 21 5.91 -7.15 -12.68
CA PRO A 21 7.01 -6.78 -13.58
C PRO A 21 6.70 -5.54 -14.43
N THR A 22 5.42 -5.35 -14.78
CA THR A 22 4.94 -4.25 -15.63
C THR A 22 4.72 -2.93 -14.88
N CYS A 23 4.87 -2.91 -13.55
CA CYS A 23 4.52 -1.75 -12.71
C CYS A 23 5.32 -0.50 -13.06
N THR A 24 6.64 -0.62 -13.22
CA THR A 24 7.50 0.52 -13.54
C THR A 24 7.16 1.08 -14.91
N ASP A 25 6.96 0.21 -15.90
CA ASP A 25 6.71 0.62 -17.29
C ASP A 25 5.36 1.31 -17.43
N ILE A 26 4.32 0.81 -16.75
CA ILE A 26 3.01 1.47 -16.77
C ILE A 26 3.04 2.82 -16.06
N ILE A 27 3.81 2.96 -14.97
CA ILE A 27 3.95 4.25 -14.26
C ILE A 27 4.61 5.28 -15.17
N LYS A 28 5.73 4.92 -15.82
CA LYS A 28 6.41 5.79 -16.78
C LYS A 28 5.47 6.21 -17.90
N LYS A 29 4.86 5.21 -18.55
CA LYS A 29 3.95 5.42 -19.67
C LYS A 29 2.81 6.36 -19.30
N LEU A 30 2.08 6.05 -18.22
CA LEU A 30 0.94 6.88 -17.81
C LEU A 30 1.40 8.28 -17.39
N TRP A 31 2.56 8.44 -16.76
CA TRP A 31 3.03 9.77 -16.38
C TRP A 31 3.42 10.63 -17.59
N GLU A 32 4.01 10.03 -18.62
CA GLU A 32 4.42 10.72 -19.86
C GLU A 32 3.24 11.03 -20.78
N GLU A 33 2.24 10.15 -20.85
CA GLU A 33 1.04 10.33 -21.68
C GLU A 33 0.10 11.43 -21.16
N ASN A 34 0.16 11.72 -19.87
CA ASN A 34 -0.67 12.76 -19.26
C ASN A 34 0.06 14.11 -19.29
N SER A 35 -0.60 15.13 -19.84
CA SER A 35 -0.11 16.52 -19.89
C SER A 35 -1.18 17.47 -19.34
N GLY A 36 -0.79 18.72 -19.08
CA GLY A 36 -1.68 19.73 -18.51
C GLY A 36 -1.20 20.20 -17.13
N ASP A 37 -2.11 20.81 -16.39
CA ASP A 37 -1.85 21.21 -14.99
C ASP A 37 -1.54 19.98 -14.14
N ILE A 38 -0.72 20.17 -13.10
CA ILE A 38 -0.27 19.08 -12.23
C ILE A 38 -1.45 18.35 -11.56
N LEU A 39 -2.53 19.05 -11.20
CA LEU A 39 -3.69 18.43 -10.56
C LEU A 39 -4.44 17.53 -11.55
N ASP A 40 -4.67 18.02 -12.77
CA ASP A 40 -5.30 17.24 -13.85
C ASP A 40 -4.42 16.05 -14.26
N LYS A 41 -3.10 16.26 -14.31
CA LYS A 41 -2.13 15.21 -14.61
C LYS A 41 -2.18 14.09 -13.57
N ILE A 42 -2.20 14.45 -12.28
CA ILE A 42 -2.31 13.48 -11.18
C ILE A 42 -3.65 12.74 -11.23
N GLU A 43 -4.76 13.43 -11.46
CA GLU A 43 -6.07 12.78 -11.52
C GLU A 43 -6.15 11.76 -12.67
N ASN A 44 -5.70 12.14 -13.87
CA ASN A 44 -5.68 11.24 -15.02
C ASN A 44 -4.72 10.05 -14.79
N PHE A 45 -3.56 10.30 -14.18
CA PHE A 45 -2.61 9.28 -13.78
C PHE A 45 -3.22 8.26 -12.79
N GLN A 46 -3.92 8.74 -11.76
CA GLN A 46 -4.64 7.90 -10.80
C GLN A 46 -5.74 7.04 -11.48
N VAL A 47 -6.47 7.62 -12.43
CA VAL A 47 -7.49 6.90 -13.21
C VAL A 47 -6.85 5.79 -14.04
N GLY A 48 -5.72 6.07 -14.71
CA GLY A 48 -4.96 5.09 -15.49
C GLY A 48 -4.44 3.94 -14.62
N LEU A 49 -3.79 4.26 -13.51
CA LEU A 49 -3.28 3.27 -12.57
C LEU A 49 -4.39 2.41 -11.97
N ARG A 50 -5.55 3.01 -11.65
CA ARG A 50 -6.71 2.25 -11.17
C ARG A 50 -7.16 1.23 -12.20
N LYS A 51 -7.31 1.63 -13.47
CA LYS A 51 -7.71 0.71 -14.56
C LYS A 51 -6.71 -0.44 -14.71
N TRP A 52 -5.42 -0.12 -14.72
CA TRP A 52 -4.36 -1.13 -14.77
C TRP A 52 -4.41 -2.10 -13.58
N GLY A 53 -4.55 -1.59 -12.35
CA GLY A 53 -4.65 -2.42 -11.15
C GLY A 53 -5.86 -3.36 -11.16
N TRP A 54 -7.00 -2.93 -11.72
CA TRP A 54 -8.18 -3.79 -11.91
C TRP A 54 -7.90 -4.92 -12.89
N ASN A 55 -7.20 -4.65 -14.00
CA ASN A 55 -6.86 -5.66 -15.00
C ASN A 55 -5.92 -6.72 -14.42
N ILE A 56 -4.84 -6.32 -13.74
CA ILE A 56 -3.91 -7.26 -13.10
C ILE A 56 -4.63 -8.12 -12.07
N LYS A 57 -5.49 -7.51 -11.25
CA LYS A 57 -6.28 -8.27 -10.27
C LYS A 57 -7.11 -9.36 -10.96
N GLY A 58 -7.79 -9.04 -12.06
CA GLY A 58 -8.57 -10.03 -12.82
C GLY A 58 -7.71 -11.14 -13.43
N GLU A 59 -6.55 -10.81 -14.00
CA GLU A 59 -5.60 -11.79 -14.53
C GLU A 59 -5.07 -12.73 -13.45
N ARG A 60 -4.71 -12.16 -12.29
CA ARG A 60 -4.25 -12.91 -11.12
C ARG A 60 -5.33 -13.83 -10.59
N ASP A 61 -6.55 -13.34 -10.40
CA ASP A 61 -7.66 -14.15 -9.87
C ASP A 61 -7.96 -15.34 -10.81
N ARG A 62 -7.86 -15.14 -12.14
CA ARG A 62 -7.96 -16.21 -13.14
C ARG A 62 -6.80 -17.20 -13.05
N LYS A 63 -5.57 -16.73 -12.91
CA LYS A 63 -4.36 -17.55 -12.75
C LYS A 63 -4.43 -18.40 -11.47
N MET A 64 -4.80 -17.80 -10.34
CA MET A 64 -5.02 -18.47 -9.06
C MET A 64 -6.07 -19.57 -9.17
N LYS A 65 -7.21 -19.29 -9.83
CA LYS A 65 -8.24 -20.31 -10.08
C LYS A 65 -7.73 -21.47 -10.93
N ASN A 66 -6.92 -21.19 -11.95
CA ASN A 66 -6.32 -22.23 -12.80
C ASN A 66 -5.32 -23.12 -12.03
N LEU A 67 -4.37 -22.50 -11.31
CA LEU A 67 -3.34 -23.22 -10.55
C LEU A 67 -3.96 -24.11 -9.47
N ARG A 68 -4.91 -23.59 -8.69
CA ARG A 68 -5.66 -24.40 -7.70
C ARG A 68 -6.40 -25.56 -8.35
N GLY A 69 -7.05 -25.33 -9.50
CA GLY A 69 -7.74 -26.36 -10.25
C GLY A 69 -6.80 -27.46 -10.79
N ARG A 70 -5.59 -27.10 -11.26
CA ARG A 70 -4.57 -28.06 -11.69
C ARG A 70 -4.03 -28.88 -10.52
N LEU A 71 -3.77 -28.23 -9.39
CA LEU A 71 -3.26 -28.90 -8.19
C LEU A 71 -4.23 -29.99 -7.69
N VAL A 72 -5.53 -29.69 -7.64
CA VAL A 72 -6.57 -30.67 -7.27
C VAL A 72 -6.62 -31.85 -8.23
N LYS A 73 -6.46 -31.62 -9.54
CA LYS A 73 -6.44 -32.70 -10.53
C LYS A 73 -5.22 -33.62 -10.37
N LEU A 74 -4.05 -33.05 -10.10
CA LEU A 74 -2.81 -33.81 -9.94
C LEU A 74 -2.76 -34.59 -8.62
N ASP A 75 -3.42 -34.10 -7.57
CA ASP A 75 -3.49 -34.79 -6.27
C ASP A 75 -4.40 -36.03 -6.31
N GLY A 76 -5.32 -36.10 -7.29
CA GLY A 76 -6.24 -37.22 -7.50
C GLY A 76 -5.72 -38.32 -8.45
N ILE A 77 -4.46 -38.24 -8.91
CA ILE A 77 -3.84 -39.26 -9.78
C ILE A 77 -3.00 -40.21 -8.93
N ASP A 78 -3.28 -41.52 -9.02
CA ASP A 78 -2.49 -42.57 -8.36
C ASP A 78 -1.04 -42.54 -8.88
N ARG A 79 -0.09 -42.49 -7.95
CA ARG A 79 1.29 -42.06 -8.18
C ARG A 79 2.17 -43.21 -8.64
N GLU A 80 2.41 -43.29 -9.94
CA GLU A 80 3.58 -43.96 -10.51
C GLU A 80 4.38 -42.93 -11.32
N ASP A 81 5.40 -42.37 -10.66
CA ASP A 81 6.64 -41.83 -11.22
C ASP A 81 6.56 -40.91 -12.45
N GLU A 82 6.17 -39.63 -12.25
CA GLU A 82 6.74 -38.45 -12.97
C GLU A 82 6.14 -37.07 -12.58
N VAL A 83 5.16 -37.02 -11.67
CA VAL A 83 4.49 -35.77 -11.24
C VAL A 83 5.20 -34.91 -10.16
N PRO A 84 6.42 -35.18 -9.63
CA PRO A 84 7.02 -34.29 -8.60
C PRO A 84 7.31 -32.86 -9.10
N LYS A 85 7.85 -32.72 -10.32
CA LYS A 85 8.33 -31.42 -10.80
C LYS A 85 7.18 -30.46 -11.12
N GLU A 86 6.14 -30.92 -11.78
CA GLU A 86 4.97 -30.08 -12.09
C GLU A 86 4.23 -29.65 -10.81
N ILE A 87 4.11 -30.53 -9.81
CA ILE A 87 3.52 -30.16 -8.51
C ILE A 87 4.39 -29.13 -7.79
N ILE A 88 5.72 -29.28 -7.81
CA ILE A 88 6.65 -28.32 -7.22
C ILE A 88 6.52 -26.96 -7.91
N ASP A 89 6.54 -26.92 -9.25
CA ASP A 89 6.41 -25.69 -10.03
C ASP A 89 5.07 -24.99 -9.76
N ILE A 90 3.96 -25.73 -9.73
CA ILE A 90 2.64 -25.19 -9.38
C ILE A 90 2.62 -24.65 -7.94
N LYS A 91 3.23 -25.35 -6.99
CA LYS A 91 3.30 -24.90 -5.58
C LYS A 91 4.14 -23.65 -5.40
N LEU A 92 5.28 -23.55 -6.11
CA LEU A 92 6.12 -22.36 -6.11
C LEU A 92 5.36 -21.16 -6.68
N GLU A 93 4.70 -21.34 -7.82
CA GLU A 93 3.89 -20.30 -8.45
C GLU A 93 2.72 -19.86 -7.55
N LEU A 94 2.03 -20.81 -6.91
CA LEU A 94 0.97 -20.52 -5.97
C LEU A 94 1.49 -19.73 -4.76
N ASN A 95 2.65 -20.10 -4.21
CA ASN A 95 3.27 -19.37 -3.11
C ASN A 95 3.58 -17.93 -3.50
N TRP A 96 4.13 -17.72 -4.71
CA TRP A 96 4.43 -16.38 -5.23
C TRP A 96 3.18 -15.50 -5.38
N GLU A 97 2.06 -16.07 -5.83
CA GLU A 97 0.80 -15.35 -5.94
C GLU A 97 0.14 -15.08 -4.57
N ILE A 98 0.34 -15.97 -3.59
CA ILE A 98 -0.13 -15.79 -2.20
C ILE A 98 0.61 -14.64 -1.50
N GLU A 99 1.88 -14.41 -1.80
CA GLU A 99 2.65 -13.29 -1.24
C GLU A 99 2.08 -11.92 -1.63
N LYS A 100 1.33 -11.85 -2.73
CA LYS A 100 0.66 -10.63 -3.20
C LYS A 100 -0.70 -10.38 -2.52
N GLU A 101 -1.20 -11.33 -1.73
CA GLU A 101 -2.50 -11.25 -1.07
C GLU A 101 -2.42 -10.55 0.30
N LYS A 102 -3.40 -9.69 0.61
CA LYS A 102 -3.51 -9.05 1.93
C LYS A 102 -4.12 -10.04 2.92
N ARG A 103 -3.48 -10.17 4.07
CA ARG A 103 -3.94 -10.98 5.20
C ARG A 103 -3.64 -10.26 6.50
N LEU A 104 -4.56 -10.38 7.46
CA LEU A 104 -4.36 -9.92 8.83
C LEU A 104 -4.62 -11.06 9.80
N GLU A 105 -3.85 -11.10 10.87
CA GLU A 105 -4.06 -12.02 11.98
C GLU A 105 -4.96 -11.34 13.01
N ASP A 106 -5.99 -12.03 13.48
CA ASP A 106 -6.82 -11.54 14.59
C ASP A 106 -6.15 -11.77 15.96
N SER A 107 -6.83 -11.38 17.05
CA SER A 107 -6.30 -11.53 18.41
C SER A 107 -6.10 -12.97 18.85
N GLU A 108 -6.71 -13.93 18.15
CA GLU A 108 -6.65 -15.36 18.42
C GLU A 108 -5.61 -16.08 17.55
N GLY A 109 -4.85 -15.34 16.73
CA GLY A 109 -3.84 -15.91 15.85
C GLY A 109 -4.38 -16.42 14.51
N VAL A 110 -5.63 -16.12 14.15
CA VAL A 110 -6.27 -16.63 12.93
C VAL A 110 -6.09 -15.64 11.79
N LEU A 111 -5.56 -16.11 10.67
CA LEU A 111 -5.39 -15.32 9.45
C LEU A 111 -6.73 -15.12 8.72
N LYS A 112 -7.07 -13.85 8.45
CA LYS A 112 -8.23 -13.41 7.68
C LYS A 112 -7.79 -12.79 6.36
N THR A 113 -8.47 -13.16 5.29
CA THR A 113 -8.31 -12.60 3.93
C THR A 113 -9.57 -11.90 3.44
N ASP A 114 -10.72 -12.10 4.12
CA ASP A 114 -11.94 -11.37 3.82
C ASP A 114 -11.81 -9.89 4.21
N ARG A 115 -12.29 -9.01 3.34
CA ARG A 115 -12.15 -7.57 3.51
C ARG A 115 -12.92 -7.06 4.73
N VAL A 116 -14.13 -7.56 4.98
CA VAL A 116 -14.97 -7.12 6.10
C VAL A 116 -14.35 -7.58 7.41
N GLU A 117 -13.89 -8.83 7.47
CA GLU A 117 -13.19 -9.35 8.65
C GLU A 117 -11.88 -8.57 8.94
N MET A 118 -11.08 -8.30 7.91
CA MET A 118 -9.87 -7.47 8.05
C MET A 118 -10.19 -6.04 8.53
N GLU A 119 -11.25 -5.42 8.01
CA GLU A 119 -11.70 -4.09 8.43
C GLU A 119 -12.12 -4.09 9.92
N LEU A 120 -12.75 -5.16 10.40
CA LEU A 120 -13.11 -5.32 11.82
C LEU A 120 -11.87 -5.48 12.71
N ILE A 121 -10.91 -6.33 12.33
CA ILE A 121 -9.65 -6.51 13.08
C ILE A 121 -8.93 -5.17 13.27
N VAL A 122 -8.77 -4.40 12.18
CA VAL A 122 -8.09 -3.10 12.22
C VAL A 122 -8.85 -2.14 13.12
N LYS A 123 -10.18 -2.09 13.02
CA LYS A 123 -11.02 -1.22 13.82
C LYS A 123 -10.86 -1.55 15.31
N ASP A 124 -11.06 -2.80 15.70
CA ASP A 124 -11.03 -3.23 17.10
C ASP A 124 -9.65 -2.99 17.73
N TYR A 125 -8.58 -3.28 16.99
CA TYR A 125 -7.20 -3.02 17.42
C TYR A 125 -6.97 -1.53 17.72
N PHE A 126 -7.30 -0.63 16.78
CA PHE A 126 -7.06 0.79 16.96
C PHE A 126 -8.03 1.46 17.93
N GLU A 127 -9.29 1.02 17.98
CA GLU A 127 -10.21 1.46 19.02
C GLU A 127 -9.68 1.11 20.40
N GLY A 128 -9.13 -0.09 20.60
CA GLY A 128 -8.46 -0.46 21.85
C GLY A 128 -7.20 0.35 22.13
N LEU A 129 -6.32 0.51 21.12
CA LEU A 129 -5.05 1.23 21.24
C LEU A 129 -5.24 2.70 21.61
N PHE A 130 -6.21 3.38 20.98
CA PHE A 130 -6.50 4.79 21.20
C PHE A 130 -7.58 5.03 22.26
N LYS A 131 -8.13 3.96 22.87
CA LYS A 131 -9.05 4.10 24.00
C LYS A 131 -8.28 4.71 25.18
N SER A 132 -8.64 5.94 25.50
CA SER A 132 -8.12 6.61 26.70
C SER A 132 -8.43 5.79 27.96
N LYS A 133 -7.42 5.56 28.79
CA LYS A 133 -7.58 4.99 30.14
C LYS A 133 -8.05 6.01 31.18
N ARG A 134 -8.42 7.24 30.75
CA ARG A 134 -8.78 8.42 31.57
C ARG A 134 -7.95 8.55 32.84
N VAL A 135 -6.75 9.12 32.71
CA VAL A 135 -6.04 9.75 33.84
C VAL A 135 -5.35 11.01 33.33
N GLY A 136 -5.57 12.13 34.02
CA GLY A 136 -4.72 13.32 33.90
C GLY A 136 -5.46 14.61 33.58
N ASN A 137 -5.35 15.58 34.49
CA ASN A 137 -5.69 16.97 34.26
C ASN A 137 -4.69 17.55 33.23
N THR A 138 -5.16 18.05 32.08
CA THR A 138 -4.31 18.54 30.98
C THR A 138 -3.83 19.98 31.15
N ASN A 139 -4.24 20.65 32.23
CA ASN A 139 -4.06 22.10 32.39
C ASN A 139 -2.59 22.54 32.55
N HIS A 140 -1.66 21.60 32.73
CA HIS A 140 -0.22 21.85 32.86
C HIS A 140 0.63 21.34 31.68
N LEU A 141 0.02 20.79 30.61
CA LEU A 141 0.78 20.25 29.46
C LEU A 141 1.67 21.27 28.77
N LEU A 142 1.32 22.56 28.85
CA LEU A 142 2.06 23.64 28.20
C LEU A 142 2.79 24.56 29.19
N SER A 143 2.66 24.34 30.51
CA SER A 143 3.22 25.25 31.52
C SER A 143 4.75 25.21 31.62
N GLY A 144 5.40 24.25 30.96
CA GLY A 144 6.87 24.10 30.90
C GLY A 144 7.46 24.24 29.50
N VAL A 145 6.68 24.68 28.50
CA VAL A 145 7.17 24.81 27.12
C VAL A 145 7.95 26.13 27.00
N HIS A 146 9.26 26.04 27.16
CA HIS A 146 10.17 27.16 26.94
C HIS A 146 10.59 27.23 25.46
N ARG A 147 10.90 28.45 24.98
CA ARG A 147 11.43 28.65 23.63
C ARG A 147 12.74 27.86 23.47
N CYS A 148 12.73 26.89 22.57
CA CYS A 148 13.87 26.01 22.28
C CYS A 148 14.45 26.17 20.87
N VAL A 149 13.83 27.01 20.03
CA VAL A 149 14.30 27.31 18.67
C VAL A 149 15.11 28.60 18.71
N SER A 150 16.41 28.50 18.42
CA SER A 150 17.29 29.66 18.26
C SER A 150 16.98 30.40 16.96
N ASP A 151 17.47 31.62 16.84
CA ASP A 151 17.22 32.44 15.65
C ASP A 151 17.94 31.83 14.42
N GLU A 152 19.08 31.16 14.61
CA GLU A 152 19.76 30.39 13.56
C GLU A 152 18.97 29.16 13.13
N MET A 153 18.35 28.44 14.08
CA MET A 153 17.45 27.31 13.77
C MET A 153 16.24 27.81 13.00
N ASN A 154 15.69 28.97 13.37
CA ASN A 154 14.57 29.56 12.67
C ASN A 154 14.96 29.97 11.24
N GLN A 155 16.14 30.57 11.05
CA GLN A 155 16.67 30.89 9.72
C GLN A 155 16.78 29.64 8.83
N LEU A 156 17.29 28.53 9.37
CA LEU A 156 17.36 27.24 8.67
C LEU A 156 15.96 26.69 8.33
N LEU A 157 15.02 26.75 9.26
CA LEU A 157 13.63 26.26 9.05
C LEU A 157 12.86 27.09 8.01
N THR A 158 13.23 28.35 7.82
CA THR A 158 12.62 29.26 6.83
C THR A 158 13.38 29.34 5.51
N ALA A 159 14.54 28.68 5.39
CA ALA A 159 15.31 28.67 4.16
C ALA A 159 14.60 27.89 3.05
N GLU A 160 14.97 28.15 1.80
CA GLU A 160 14.47 27.36 0.67
C GLU A 160 14.97 25.92 0.76
N TYR A 161 14.06 24.97 0.51
CA TYR A 161 14.38 23.56 0.52
C TYR A 161 15.24 23.18 -0.69
N LYS A 162 16.12 22.20 -0.48
CA LYS A 162 16.95 21.62 -1.54
C LYS A 162 16.40 20.26 -1.96
N GLU A 163 16.62 19.90 -3.22
CA GLU A 163 16.24 18.58 -3.75
C GLU A 163 16.79 17.43 -2.87
N LYS A 164 18.05 17.55 -2.44
CA LYS A 164 18.68 16.58 -1.55
C LYS A 164 17.92 16.41 -0.23
N GLU A 165 17.44 17.51 0.35
CA GLU A 165 16.67 17.49 1.60
C GLU A 165 15.32 16.81 1.40
N ILE A 166 14.68 17.03 0.24
CA ILE A 166 13.44 16.33 -0.12
C ILE A 166 13.67 14.84 -0.20
N VAL A 167 14.72 14.40 -0.92
CA VAL A 167 15.03 12.98 -1.11
C VAL A 167 15.41 12.31 0.22
N GLU A 168 16.20 12.98 1.06
CA GLU A 168 16.56 12.48 2.39
C GLU A 168 15.34 12.37 3.30
N ALA A 169 14.49 13.41 3.35
CA ALA A 169 13.26 13.41 4.11
C ALA A 169 12.32 12.29 3.63
N LEU A 170 12.14 12.14 2.32
CA LEU A 170 11.30 11.10 1.73
C LEU A 170 11.76 9.68 2.10
N ASN A 171 13.07 9.44 2.08
CA ASN A 171 13.66 8.15 2.47
C ASN A 171 13.64 7.90 3.98
N SER A 172 13.50 8.94 4.80
CA SER A 172 13.32 8.79 6.25
C SER A 172 11.90 8.31 6.64
N ILE A 173 10.92 8.45 5.75
CA ILE A 173 9.54 8.05 6.00
C ILE A 173 9.42 6.52 5.89
N GLY A 174 8.71 5.89 6.83
CA GLY A 174 8.39 4.47 6.75
C GLY A 174 7.66 4.14 5.43
N PRO A 175 8.14 3.18 4.61
CA PRO A 175 7.64 2.97 3.24
C PRO A 175 6.12 2.70 3.17
N THR A 176 5.59 1.98 4.17
CA THR A 176 4.19 1.54 4.25
C THR A 176 3.33 2.42 5.18
N LYS A 177 3.78 3.64 5.51
CA LYS A 177 2.98 4.60 6.26
C LYS A 177 1.69 4.95 5.50
N ALA A 178 0.68 5.40 6.24
CA ALA A 178 -0.63 5.73 5.69
C ALA A 178 -0.51 6.76 4.57
N SER A 179 -1.18 6.47 3.44
CA SER A 179 -1.23 7.36 2.28
C SER A 179 -2.01 8.64 2.61
N GLY A 180 -1.64 9.73 1.94
CA GLY A 180 -2.40 10.97 1.99
C GLY A 180 -3.76 10.87 1.29
N PRO A 181 -4.49 11.99 1.17
CA PRO A 181 -5.74 12.08 0.38
C PRO A 181 -5.57 11.71 -1.09
N ASP A 182 -4.33 11.77 -1.59
CA ASP A 182 -3.88 11.39 -2.93
C ASP A 182 -3.84 9.87 -3.17
N GLY A 183 -3.93 9.06 -2.10
CA GLY A 183 -3.92 7.61 -2.21
C GLY A 183 -2.55 6.98 -2.52
N PHE A 184 -1.46 7.75 -2.50
CA PHE A 184 -0.10 7.23 -2.70
C PHE A 184 0.61 7.02 -1.35
N PRO A 185 1.13 5.81 -1.06
CA PRO A 185 1.98 5.59 0.11
C PRO A 185 3.40 6.12 -0.12
N ALA A 186 4.17 6.34 0.94
CA ALA A 186 5.54 6.86 0.85
C ALA A 186 6.45 6.02 -0.08
N ILE A 187 6.29 4.69 -0.06
CA ILE A 187 7.04 3.77 -0.94
C ILE A 187 6.88 4.08 -2.43
N PHE A 188 5.75 4.66 -2.85
CA PHE A 188 5.54 5.06 -4.24
C PHE A 188 6.56 6.15 -4.61
N PHE A 189 6.60 7.23 -3.84
CA PHE A 189 7.52 8.33 -4.11
C PHE A 189 8.98 7.89 -3.91
N GLN A 190 9.29 7.11 -2.88
CA GLN A 190 10.64 6.56 -2.68
C GLN A 190 11.16 5.79 -3.89
N LYS A 191 10.28 5.07 -4.61
CA LYS A 191 10.65 4.33 -5.82
C LYS A 191 10.60 5.17 -7.08
N PHE A 192 9.62 6.05 -7.23
CA PHE A 192 9.27 6.65 -8.52
C PHE A 192 9.47 8.17 -8.59
N TRP A 193 10.09 8.79 -7.57
CA TRP A 193 10.45 10.22 -7.59
C TRP A 193 11.24 10.65 -8.84
N HIS A 194 12.03 9.75 -9.42
CA HIS A 194 12.79 10.00 -10.64
C HIS A 194 11.96 9.93 -11.94
N ILE A 195 10.68 9.57 -11.84
CA ILE A 195 9.74 9.41 -12.96
C ILE A 195 8.65 10.47 -12.88
N VAL A 196 8.05 10.62 -11.69
CA VAL A 196 6.90 11.51 -11.47
C VAL A 196 7.33 12.94 -11.17
#